data_AF-A0A2N8PTK2-F1
#
_entry.id   AF-A0A2N8PTK2-F1
#
_cell.length_a   1.000
_cell.length_b   1.000
_cell.length_c   1.000
_cell.angle_alpha   90.00
_cell.angle_beta   90.00
_cell.angle_gamma   90.00
#
_symmetry.space_group_name_H-M   'P 1'
#
loop_
_entity.id
_entity.type
_entity.pdbx_description
1 polymer ?
#
loop_
_entity_poly.entity_id
_entity_poly.type
_entity_poly.pdbx_seq_one_letter_code
_entity_poly.pdbx_strand_id
1 'polypeptide(L)'
;MVFFDVNVTAELLIQKLKLEKPIAKYSISTCRTIGLRTMTTYFKDIDKVWIDKEDSRNYLEHQYELFYKDDPSLVWRWKIIRRSAELLVYFATTGNVNMPSLPRWSKRDCLLYIKPTNEQLEENDNIYGLTWRTRKALNKFEYADRTLNYYDSSGFLKILEAYKQEECDIWNGNTFFDKNYKVL
;
A
#
# COMPACT_ATOMS: atom_id res chain seq x y z
N MET A 1 -15.39 9.49 2.43
CA MET A 1 -14.06 9.32 3.05
C MET A 1 -14.28 9.09 4.53
N VAL A 2 -13.80 7.98 5.09
CA VAL A 2 -14.01 7.63 6.52
C VAL A 2 -12.78 8.08 7.29
N PHE A 3 -12.98 8.97 8.27
CA PHE A 3 -11.97 9.32 9.26
C PHE A 3 -12.31 8.61 10.57
N PHE A 4 -11.28 8.15 11.27
CA PHE A 4 -11.44 7.50 12.56
C PHE A 4 -10.29 7.85 13.49
N ASP A 5 -10.59 7.92 14.79
CA ASP A 5 -9.59 8.04 15.83
C ASP A 5 -8.83 6.72 15.94
N VAL A 6 -7.53 6.75 15.66
CA VAL A 6 -6.68 5.55 15.60
C VAL A 6 -6.63 4.81 16.95
N ASN A 7 -6.65 5.52 18.06
CA ASN A 7 -6.50 4.96 19.40
C ASN A 7 -7.80 4.32 19.87
N VAL A 8 -8.91 5.06 19.75
CA VAL A 8 -10.25 4.57 20.11
C VAL A 8 -10.61 3.36 19.25
N THR A 9 -10.37 3.44 17.94
CA THR A 9 -10.68 2.36 17.01
C THR A 9 -9.84 1.11 17.29
N ALA A 10 -8.57 1.27 17.66
CA ALA A 10 -7.71 0.14 18.01
C ALA A 10 -8.23 -0.61 19.25
N GLU A 11 -8.66 0.11 20.29
CA GLU A 11 -9.23 -0.51 21.49
C GLU A 11 -10.57 -1.21 21.19
N LEU A 12 -11.46 -0.57 20.42
CA LEU A 12 -12.73 -1.18 19.99
C LEU A 12 -12.49 -2.44 19.14
N LEU A 13 -11.52 -2.41 18.24
CA LEU A 13 -11.14 -3.57 17.44
C LEU A 13 -10.70 -4.74 18.33
N ILE A 14 -9.84 -4.48 19.33
CA ILE A 14 -9.38 -5.52 20.25
C ILE A 14 -10.53 -6.11 21.07
N GLN A 15 -11.46 -5.27 21.54
CA GLN A 15 -12.66 -5.75 22.23
C GLN A 15 -13.48 -6.65 21.32
N LYS A 16 -13.72 -6.23 20.07
CA LYS A 16 -14.50 -7.02 19.11
C LYS A 16 -13.83 -8.34 18.73
N LEU A 17 -12.51 -8.35 18.53
CA LEU A 17 -11.75 -9.57 18.28
C LEU A 17 -11.84 -10.58 19.43
N LYS A 18 -11.85 -10.12 20.69
CA LYS A 18 -12.00 -10.99 21.86
C LYS A 18 -13.39 -11.62 21.94
N LEU A 19 -14.41 -10.87 21.56
CA LEU A 19 -15.80 -11.31 21.58
C LEU A 19 -16.09 -12.32 20.45
N GLU A 20 -15.74 -11.96 19.20
CA GLU A 20 -16.14 -12.74 18.03
C GLU A 20 -15.20 -13.90 17.71
N LYS A 21 -13.97 -13.88 18.22
CA LYS A 21 -12.95 -14.92 17.99
C LYS A 21 -12.89 -15.38 16.52
N PRO A 22 -12.75 -14.44 15.56
CA PRO A 22 -12.70 -14.81 14.14
C PRO A 22 -11.51 -15.73 13.86
N ILE A 23 -11.58 -16.52 12.78
CA ILE A 23 -10.51 -17.43 12.37
C ILE A 23 -9.21 -16.64 12.23
N ALA A 24 -8.29 -16.84 13.17
CA ALA A 24 -7.18 -15.94 13.38
C ALA A 24 -5.92 -16.46 12.69
N LYS A 25 -5.42 -15.70 11.70
CA LYS A 25 -4.09 -15.94 11.10
C LYS A 25 -2.94 -15.64 12.07
N TYR A 26 -3.19 -14.82 13.10
CA TYR A 26 -2.26 -14.43 14.17
C TYR A 26 -3.01 -14.24 15.50
N SER A 27 -2.34 -14.38 16.64
CA SER A 27 -2.99 -14.18 17.95
C SER A 27 -3.46 -12.73 18.16
N ILE A 28 -4.52 -12.54 18.95
CA ILE A 28 -5.00 -11.20 19.36
C ILE A 28 -3.87 -10.43 20.06
N SER A 29 -3.06 -11.11 20.87
CA SER A 29 -1.90 -10.51 21.55
C SER A 29 -0.91 -9.93 20.53
N THR A 30 -0.53 -10.71 19.52
CA THR A 30 0.36 -10.31 18.42
C THR A 30 -0.21 -9.11 17.64
N CYS A 31 -1.51 -9.15 17.32
CA CYS A 31 -2.18 -8.03 16.67
C CYS A 31 -2.09 -6.75 17.51
N ARG A 32 -2.33 -6.84 18.82
CA ARG A 32 -2.27 -5.71 19.74
C ARG A 32 -0.87 -5.14 19.91
N THR A 33 0.10 -6.00 20.25
CA THR A 33 1.42 -5.56 20.73
C THR A 33 2.39 -5.23 19.60
N ILE A 34 2.31 -5.92 18.47
CA ILE A 34 3.21 -5.70 17.33
C ILE A 34 2.52 -4.89 16.24
N GLY A 35 1.24 -5.14 15.97
CA GLY A 35 0.51 -4.44 14.92
C GLY A 35 0.01 -3.07 15.37
N LEU A 36 -1.03 -3.06 16.20
CA LEU A 36 -1.76 -1.85 16.58
C LEU A 36 -0.92 -0.90 17.42
N ARG A 37 -0.15 -1.40 18.40
CA ARG A 37 0.72 -0.55 19.22
C ARG A 37 1.76 0.20 18.39
N THR A 38 2.34 -0.46 17.37
CA THR A 38 3.30 0.20 16.47
C THR A 38 2.61 1.34 15.70
N MET A 39 1.39 1.10 15.23
CA MET A 39 0.61 2.10 14.50
C MET A 39 0.18 3.27 15.38
N THR A 40 -0.38 3.01 16.57
CA THR A 40 -0.80 4.07 17.48
C THR A 40 0.38 4.88 18.01
N THR A 41 1.54 4.24 18.23
CA THR A 41 2.77 4.95 18.62
C THR A 41 3.24 5.86 17.49
N TYR A 42 3.32 5.36 16.25
CA TYR A 42 3.71 6.16 15.09
C TYR A 42 2.84 7.42 14.95
N PHE A 43 1.51 7.25 15.01
CA PHE A 43 0.59 8.37 14.85
C PHE A 43 0.61 9.34 16.02
N LYS A 44 0.87 8.85 17.24
CA LYS A 44 1.12 9.69 18.40
C LYS A 44 2.40 10.53 18.24
N ASP A 45 3.47 9.94 17.72
CA ASP A 45 4.76 10.62 17.55
C ASP A 45 4.70 11.78 16.55
N ILE A 46 3.77 11.72 15.59
CA ILE A 46 3.50 12.80 14.62
C ILE A 46 2.28 13.67 14.99
N ASP A 47 1.81 13.57 16.24
CA ASP A 47 0.65 14.31 16.79
C ASP A 47 -0.62 14.23 15.92
N LYS A 48 -0.90 13.04 15.38
CA LYS A 48 -2.07 12.78 14.52
C LYS A 48 -2.97 11.73 15.14
N VAL A 49 -4.20 12.14 15.49
CA VAL A 49 -5.18 11.24 16.14
C VAL A 49 -6.22 10.70 15.15
N TRP A 50 -6.74 11.58 14.31
CA TRP A 50 -7.72 11.24 13.28
C TRP A 50 -6.99 10.90 11.98
N ILE A 51 -7.22 9.67 11.51
CA ILE A 51 -6.60 9.16 10.29
C ILE A 51 -7.66 8.67 9.33
N ASP A 52 -7.33 8.67 8.05
CA ASP A 52 -8.10 7.96 7.03
C ASP A 52 -7.32 6.75 6.47
N LYS A 53 -7.85 6.18 5.38
CA LYS A 53 -7.22 5.06 4.68
C LYS A 53 -5.86 5.45 4.08
N GLU A 54 -5.69 6.69 3.62
CA GLU A 54 -4.45 7.15 3.01
C GLU A 54 -3.36 7.36 4.07
N ASP A 55 -3.72 7.88 5.24
CA ASP A 55 -2.81 7.96 6.38
C ASP A 55 -2.30 6.58 6.82
N SER A 56 -3.22 5.61 6.96
CA SER A 56 -2.85 4.22 7.27
C SER A 56 -1.91 3.63 6.21
N ARG A 57 -2.10 3.98 4.94
CA ARG A 57 -1.20 3.59 3.85
C ARG A 57 0.19 4.22 3.99
N ASN A 58 0.27 5.52 4.22
CA ASN A 58 1.54 6.22 4.44
C ASN A 58 2.33 5.61 5.61
N TYR A 59 1.64 5.24 6.70
CA TYR A 59 2.23 4.48 7.79
C TYR A 59 2.80 3.14 7.33
N LEU A 60 2.04 2.35 6.56
CA LEU A 60 2.50 1.05 6.07
C LEU A 60 3.72 1.16 5.14
N GLU A 61 3.80 2.21 4.33
CA GLU A 61 4.98 2.49 3.50
C GLU A 61 6.21 2.77 4.36
N HIS A 62 6.07 3.64 5.36
CA HIS A 62 7.15 3.94 6.30
C HIS A 62 7.65 2.67 7.01
N GLN A 63 6.72 1.81 7.47
CA GLN A 63 7.07 0.54 8.12
C GLN A 63 7.71 -0.46 7.14
N TYR A 64 7.30 -0.47 5.89
CA TYR A 64 7.87 -1.34 4.86
C TYR A 64 9.35 -1.01 4.60
N GLU A 65 9.66 0.27 4.44
CA GLU A 65 11.04 0.75 4.26
C GLU A 65 11.92 0.39 5.47
N LEU A 66 11.38 0.52 6.69
CA LEU A 66 12.12 0.20 7.91
C LEU A 66 12.35 -1.31 8.14
N PHE A 67 11.35 -2.16 7.86
CA PHE A 67 11.38 -3.55 8.31
C PHE A 67 11.55 -4.58 7.21
N TYR A 68 11.09 -4.31 5.99
CA TYR A 68 11.08 -5.33 4.94
C TYR A 68 12.17 -5.13 3.91
N LYS A 69 12.60 -3.88 3.67
CA LYS A 69 13.54 -3.56 2.59
C LYS A 69 14.94 -4.15 2.81
N ASP A 70 15.43 -4.10 4.05
CA ASP A 70 16.84 -4.37 4.34
C ASP A 70 17.09 -5.64 5.16
N ASP A 71 16.06 -6.20 5.81
CA ASP A 71 16.19 -7.39 6.65
C ASP A 71 15.12 -8.46 6.36
N PRO A 72 15.45 -9.47 5.53
CA PRO A 72 14.58 -10.61 5.25
C PRO A 72 14.14 -11.41 6.49
N SER A 73 14.84 -11.29 7.62
CA SER A 73 14.46 -11.95 8.88
C SER A 73 13.21 -11.33 9.53
N LEU A 74 12.85 -10.09 9.15
CA LEU A 74 11.72 -9.34 9.72
C LEU A 74 10.43 -9.43 8.88
N VAL A 75 10.42 -10.27 7.85
CA VAL A 75 9.24 -10.51 6.98
C VAL A 75 8.00 -10.92 7.77
N TRP A 76 8.16 -11.70 8.85
CA TRP A 76 7.05 -12.11 9.70
C TRP A 76 6.44 -10.91 10.46
N ARG A 77 7.28 -9.97 10.92
CA ARG A 77 6.88 -8.76 11.63
C ARG A 77 6.14 -7.81 10.69
N TRP A 78 6.66 -7.63 9.47
CA TRP A 78 5.96 -6.89 8.41
C TRP A 78 4.55 -7.43 8.15
N LYS A 79 4.40 -8.75 8.02
CA LYS A 79 3.08 -9.38 7.78
C LYS A 79 2.08 -9.07 8.89
N ILE A 80 2.52 -9.01 10.15
CA ILE A 80 1.68 -8.66 11.29
C ILE A 80 1.28 -7.19 11.22
N ILE A 81 2.25 -6.29 11.06
CA ILE A 81 2.02 -4.84 10.98
C ILE A 81 1.00 -4.51 9.88
N ARG A 82 1.23 -5.03 8.68
CA ARG A 82 0.32 -4.87 7.54
C ARG A 82 -1.08 -5.40 7.85
N ARG A 83 -1.16 -6.64 8.33
CA ARG A 83 -2.46 -7.27 8.61
C ARG A 83 -3.26 -6.48 9.64
N SER A 84 -2.60 -5.97 10.67
CA SER A 84 -3.26 -5.20 11.73
C SER A 84 -3.73 -3.82 11.25
N ALA A 85 -2.92 -3.09 10.48
CA ALA A 85 -3.32 -1.78 9.96
C ALA A 85 -4.49 -1.87 8.96
N GLU A 86 -4.43 -2.84 8.05
CA GLU A 86 -5.52 -3.10 7.10
C GLU A 86 -6.79 -3.53 7.84
N LEU A 87 -6.65 -4.34 8.89
CA LEU A 87 -7.78 -4.75 9.74
C LEU A 87 -8.39 -3.56 10.49
N LEU A 88 -7.57 -2.63 10.96
CA LEU A 88 -8.05 -1.42 11.63
C LEU A 88 -8.89 -0.56 10.68
N VAL A 89 -8.40 -0.32 9.45
CA VAL A 89 -9.14 0.43 8.42
C VAL A 89 -10.41 -0.31 8.02
N TYR A 90 -10.33 -1.62 7.80
CA TYR A 90 -11.49 -2.44 7.46
C TYR A 90 -12.56 -2.39 8.56
N PHE A 91 -12.14 -2.50 9.82
CA PHE A 91 -13.03 -2.39 10.97
C PHE A 91 -13.64 -0.99 11.10
N ALA A 92 -12.84 0.07 10.94
CA ALA A 92 -13.35 1.45 10.95
C ALA A 92 -14.42 1.70 9.86
N THR A 93 -14.25 1.05 8.71
CA THR A 93 -15.14 1.25 7.54
C THR A 93 -16.40 0.39 7.63
N THR A 94 -16.28 -0.84 8.12
CA THR A 94 -17.34 -1.87 8.01
C THR A 94 -17.93 -2.31 9.35
N GLY A 95 -17.26 -1.98 10.46
CA GLY A 95 -17.55 -2.52 11.78
C GLY A 95 -17.26 -4.01 11.93
N ASN A 96 -16.66 -4.67 10.93
CA ASN A 96 -16.44 -6.12 10.91
C ASN A 96 -14.96 -6.47 11.17
N VAL A 97 -14.71 -7.65 11.74
CA VAL A 97 -13.37 -8.18 12.03
C VAL A 97 -12.99 -9.37 11.14
N ASN A 98 -13.94 -9.92 10.38
CA ASN A 98 -13.75 -11.02 9.43
C ASN A 98 -13.16 -10.53 8.11
N MET A 99 -12.01 -9.87 8.16
CA MET A 99 -11.36 -9.33 6.98
C MET A 99 -10.86 -10.46 6.05
N PRO A 100 -11.16 -10.43 4.74
CA PRO A 100 -10.62 -11.38 3.77
C PRO A 100 -9.09 -11.46 3.79
N SER A 101 -8.52 -12.52 3.23
CA SER A 101 -7.06 -12.63 3.10
C SER A 101 -6.49 -11.46 2.30
N LEU A 102 -5.39 -10.89 2.81
CA LEU A 102 -4.68 -9.84 2.07
C LEU A 102 -3.96 -10.45 0.86
N PRO A 103 -3.91 -9.73 -0.29
CA PRO A 103 -3.06 -10.14 -1.41
C PRO A 103 -1.60 -10.18 -0.98
N ARG A 104 -0.74 -10.94 -1.68
CA ARG A 104 0.71 -10.93 -1.42
C ARG A 104 1.22 -9.49 -1.49
N TRP A 105 2.07 -9.12 -0.53
CA TRP A 105 2.79 -7.86 -0.63
C TRP A 105 4.00 -8.09 -1.53
N SER A 106 4.15 -7.30 -2.58
CA SER A 106 5.34 -7.33 -3.40
C SER A 106 5.94 -5.93 -3.53
N LYS A 107 7.28 -5.84 -3.60
CA LYS A 107 8.02 -4.60 -3.97
C LYS A 107 7.54 -4.03 -5.32
N ARG A 108 6.92 -4.89 -6.13
CA ARG A 108 6.28 -4.58 -7.41
C ARG A 108 5.03 -3.72 -7.20
N ASP A 109 4.18 -4.05 -6.23
CA ASP A 109 3.03 -3.21 -5.87
C ASP A 109 3.46 -1.81 -5.39
N CYS A 110 4.55 -1.69 -4.63
CA CYS A 110 5.03 -0.40 -4.10
C CYS A 110 5.28 0.69 -5.15
N LEU A 111 5.79 0.39 -6.36
CA LEU A 111 6.04 1.43 -7.37
C LEU A 111 4.75 2.15 -7.78
N LEU A 112 3.65 1.42 -7.80
CA LEU A 112 2.36 1.98 -8.14
C LEU A 112 1.80 2.85 -7.00
N TYR A 113 2.06 2.48 -5.76
CA TYR A 113 1.48 3.10 -4.57
C TYR A 113 2.37 4.18 -3.93
N ILE A 114 3.66 4.28 -4.29
CA ILE A 114 4.52 5.40 -3.91
C ILE A 114 3.93 6.66 -4.55
N LYS A 115 3.50 7.60 -3.70
CA LYS A 115 3.16 8.95 -4.15
C LYS A 115 4.42 9.57 -4.76
N PRO A 116 4.40 9.98 -6.04
CA PRO A 116 5.53 10.68 -6.64
C PRO A 116 5.85 11.97 -5.88
N THR A 117 7.10 12.43 -5.93
CA THR A 117 7.48 13.71 -5.30
C THR A 117 6.68 14.87 -5.89
N ASN A 118 6.61 16.00 -5.20
CA ASN A 118 5.88 17.17 -5.73
C ASN A 118 6.46 17.61 -7.09
N GLU A 119 7.78 17.58 -7.25
CA GLU A 119 8.47 17.83 -8.52
C GLU A 119 8.00 16.87 -9.62
N GLN A 120 7.95 15.56 -9.33
CA GLN A 120 7.45 14.53 -10.26
C GLN A 120 5.95 14.65 -10.55
N LEU A 121 5.16 15.26 -9.67
CA LEU A 121 3.73 15.51 -9.89
C LEU A 121 3.48 16.78 -10.71
N GLU A 122 4.36 17.77 -10.60
CA GLU A 122 4.33 19.04 -11.35
C GLU A 122 4.85 18.86 -12.78
N GLU A 123 5.83 17.99 -12.97
CA GLU A 123 6.30 17.57 -14.30
C GLU A 123 5.23 16.76 -15.03
N ASN A 124 4.69 17.33 -16.10
CA ASN A 124 3.59 16.69 -16.83
C ASN A 124 3.97 15.34 -17.47
N ASP A 125 5.22 15.18 -17.88
CA ASP A 125 5.70 14.00 -18.61
C ASP A 125 6.43 13.00 -17.70
N ASN A 126 6.51 13.27 -16.39
CA ASN A 126 7.15 12.36 -15.47
C ASN A 126 6.32 11.07 -15.33
N ILE A 127 6.94 9.93 -15.61
CA ILE A 127 6.21 8.65 -15.69
C ILE A 127 5.59 8.24 -14.34
N TYR A 128 6.22 8.60 -13.22
CA TYR A 128 5.69 8.34 -11.89
C TYR A 128 4.44 9.20 -11.65
N GLY A 129 4.53 10.50 -11.97
CA GLY A 129 3.42 11.45 -11.90
C GLY A 129 2.24 11.09 -12.80
N LEU A 130 2.52 10.69 -14.04
CA LEU A 130 1.52 10.22 -15.01
C LEU A 130 0.82 8.96 -14.55
N THR A 131 1.59 7.95 -14.12
CA THR A 131 1.04 6.69 -13.61
C THR A 131 0.16 6.95 -12.40
N TRP A 132 0.61 7.78 -11.45
CA TRP A 132 -0.16 8.15 -10.27
C TRP A 132 -1.48 8.87 -10.60
N ARG A 133 -1.43 9.91 -11.44
CA ARG A 133 -2.63 10.68 -11.84
C ARG A 133 -3.62 9.79 -12.60
N THR A 134 -3.12 8.95 -13.51
CA THR A 134 -3.95 8.03 -14.30
C THR A 134 -4.61 6.97 -13.42
N ARG A 135 -3.87 6.37 -12.48
CA ARG A 135 -4.44 5.43 -11.49
C ARG A 135 -5.49 6.10 -10.61
N LYS A 136 -5.24 7.33 -10.14
CA LYS A 136 -6.21 8.09 -9.36
C LYS A 136 -7.48 8.41 -10.16
N ALA A 137 -7.34 8.69 -11.45
CA ALA A 137 -8.47 8.87 -12.36
C ALA A 137 -9.23 7.56 -12.60
N LEU A 138 -8.53 6.44 -12.85
CA LEU A 138 -9.12 5.11 -13.05
C LEU A 138 -9.95 4.65 -11.84
N ASN A 139 -9.49 4.94 -10.62
CA ASN A 139 -10.23 4.64 -9.39
C ASN A 139 -11.51 5.48 -9.22
N LYS A 140 -11.73 6.52 -10.03
CA LYS A 140 -13.01 7.26 -10.06
C LYS A 140 -14.06 6.60 -10.96
N PHE A 141 -13.65 5.64 -11.78
CA PHE A 141 -14.56 4.86 -12.61
C PHE A 141 -14.99 3.59 -11.88
N GLU A 142 -16.23 3.15 -12.10
CA GLU A 142 -16.81 1.96 -11.46
C GLU A 142 -16.38 0.65 -12.13
N TYR A 143 -15.08 0.48 -12.36
CA TYR A 143 -14.55 -0.78 -12.87
C TYR A 143 -14.55 -1.85 -11.79
N ALA A 144 -14.74 -3.11 -12.21
CA ALA A 144 -14.56 -4.25 -11.31
C ALA A 144 -13.10 -4.32 -10.81
N ASP A 145 -12.91 -4.73 -9.55
CA ASP A 145 -11.59 -4.85 -8.92
C ASP A 145 -10.61 -5.71 -9.73
N ARG A 146 -11.11 -6.75 -10.40
CA ARG A 146 -10.31 -7.60 -11.28
C ARG A 146 -9.71 -6.80 -12.44
N THR A 147 -10.47 -5.88 -13.03
CA THR A 147 -10.04 -5.04 -14.14
C THR A 147 -8.99 -4.03 -13.68
N LEU A 148 -9.20 -3.37 -12.53
CA LEU A 148 -8.20 -2.47 -11.94
C LEU A 148 -6.89 -3.20 -11.65
N ASN A 149 -6.97 -4.45 -11.15
CA ASN A 149 -5.78 -5.28 -10.95
C ASN A 149 -5.03 -5.60 -12.23
N TYR A 150 -5.70 -5.74 -13.39
CA TYR A 150 -5.02 -5.94 -14.66
C TYR A 150 -4.27 -4.68 -15.11
N TYR A 151 -4.90 -3.50 -15.01
CA TYR A 151 -4.23 -2.22 -15.28
C TYR A 151 -3.00 -2.04 -14.41
N ASP A 152 -3.10 -2.37 -13.12
CA ASP A 152 -2.00 -2.27 -12.18
C ASP A 152 -0.90 -3.29 -12.48
N SER A 153 -1.19 -4.58 -12.40
CA SER A 153 -0.19 -5.65 -12.46
C SER A 153 0.47 -5.83 -13.83
N SER A 154 -0.30 -5.62 -14.91
CA SER A 154 0.12 -5.92 -16.28
C SER A 154 0.39 -4.65 -17.11
N GLY A 155 -0.13 -3.50 -16.68
CA GLY A 155 0.08 -2.21 -17.33
C GLY A 155 1.09 -1.36 -16.58
N PHE A 156 0.61 -0.59 -15.61
CA PHE A 156 1.39 0.43 -14.92
C PHE A 156 2.64 -0.13 -14.25
N LEU A 157 2.54 -1.31 -13.64
CA LEU A 157 3.69 -1.91 -12.97
C LEU A 157 4.81 -2.19 -13.96
N LYS A 158 4.47 -2.71 -15.13
CA LYS A 158 5.45 -3.03 -16.17
C LYS A 158 6.15 -1.77 -16.69
N ILE A 159 5.40 -0.68 -16.83
CA ILE A 159 5.93 0.63 -17.24
C ILE A 159 6.90 1.16 -16.19
N LEU A 160 6.53 1.16 -14.91
CA LEU A 160 7.39 1.66 -13.84
C LEU A 160 8.62 0.76 -13.59
N GLU A 161 8.48 -0.55 -13.81
CA GLU A 161 9.61 -1.51 -13.76
C GLU A 161 10.61 -1.21 -14.86
N ALA A 162 10.16 -1.00 -16.10
CA ALA A 162 11.01 -0.62 -17.23
C ALA A 162 11.72 0.71 -16.96
N TYR A 163 10.97 1.76 -16.58
CA TYR A 163 11.55 3.07 -16.31
C TYR A 163 12.58 3.06 -15.17
N LYS A 164 12.34 2.28 -14.10
CA LYS A 164 13.31 2.15 -13.01
C LYS A 164 14.57 1.39 -13.42
N GLN A 165 14.48 0.49 -14.40
CA GLN A 165 15.64 -0.16 -15.01
C GLN A 165 16.35 0.77 -15.99
N GLU A 166 15.70 1.84 -16.42
CA GLU A 166 16.14 2.79 -17.44
C GLU A 166 16.42 4.20 -16.87
N GLU A 167 17.57 4.36 -16.20
CA GLU A 167 18.50 5.46 -16.55
C GLU A 167 19.02 5.27 -18.01
N CYS A 168 18.14 4.87 -18.93
CA CYS A 168 18.41 4.55 -20.33
C CYS A 168 17.41 5.34 -21.17
N ASP A 169 17.94 6.32 -21.89
CA ASP A 169 17.52 6.79 -23.21
C ASP A 169 16.00 6.83 -23.49
N ILE A 170 15.40 7.94 -23.06
CA ILE A 170 14.29 8.70 -23.71
C ILE A 170 13.30 7.84 -24.52
N TRP A 171 12.12 7.60 -23.93
CA TRP A 171 10.94 7.09 -24.63
C TRP A 171 10.42 8.12 -25.66
N ASN A 172 10.53 7.82 -26.96
CA ASN A 172 10.08 8.69 -28.06
C ASN A 172 8.80 8.18 -28.77
N GLY A 173 7.98 7.40 -28.08
CA GLY A 173 6.60 7.11 -28.49
C GLY A 173 6.41 6.08 -29.59
N ASN A 174 7.45 5.46 -30.14
CA ASN A 174 7.29 4.34 -31.09
C ASN A 174 8.35 3.24 -30.86
N THR A 175 7.88 2.07 -30.41
CA THR A 175 8.55 0.75 -30.33
C THR A 175 9.65 0.49 -29.29
N PHE A 176 9.54 -0.67 -28.64
CA PHE A 176 10.58 -1.34 -27.85
C PHE A 176 11.63 -1.97 -28.78
N PHE A 177 12.83 -1.37 -28.89
CA PHE A 177 14.01 -2.04 -29.47
C PHE A 177 15.27 -1.69 -28.68
N ASP A 178 16.14 -2.69 -28.50
CA ASP A 178 17.48 -2.56 -27.88
C ASP A 178 18.45 -1.76 -28.78
N LYS A 179 19.45 -1.12 -28.15
CA LYS A 179 20.44 -0.14 -28.64
C LYS A 179 21.28 -0.57 -29.85
N ASN A 180 21.03 -1.72 -30.45
CA ASN A 180 21.82 -2.31 -31.54
C ASN A 180 21.06 -2.58 -32.85
N TYR A 181 19.85 -2.00 -33.04
CA TYR A 181 19.16 -1.96 -34.34
C TYR A 181 19.17 -3.28 -35.16
N LYS A 182 18.88 -4.43 -34.54
CA LYS A 182 18.65 -5.68 -35.29
C LYS A 182 17.22 -6.16 -35.11
N VAL A 183 16.54 -6.29 -36.25
CA VAL A 183 15.21 -6.87 -36.41
C VAL A 183 15.32 -8.39 -36.23
N LEU A 184 14.43 -8.99 -35.43
CA LEU A 184 13.98 -10.37 -35.63
C LEU A 184 12.64 -10.32 -36.37
#